data_AF-A0A5B7G8K8-F1
#
_entry.id   AF-A0A5B7G8K8-F1
#
_cell.length_a   1.000
_cell.length_b   1.000
_cell.length_c   1.000
_cell.angle_alpha   90.00
_cell.angle_beta   90.00
_cell.angle_gamma   90.00
#
_symmetry.space_group_name_H-M   'P 1'
#
loop_
_entity.id
_entity.type
_entity.pdbx_description
1 polymer ?
#
loop_
_entity_poly.entity_id
_entity_poly.type
_entity_poly.pdbx_seq_one_letter_code
_entity_poly.pdbx_strand_id
1 'polypeptide(L)'
;MERKNTLEWYKLKETPMYERWYDGSDFLFQARAQCMDVNERIYRWSESHSKVCQMCDMGEDETVEHVMLECKKYERDRHEMMQVILTELGHNRDERVKKTRREWMVLLLGQVKGQLRP
;
A
#
# COMPACT_ATOMS: atom_id res chain seq x y z
N MET A 1 6.26 9.54 -25.71
CA MET A 1 5.79 9.72 -24.32
C MET A 1 4.30 9.37 -24.31
N GLU A 2 3.95 8.15 -23.91
CA GLU A 2 2.56 7.68 -23.96
C GLU A 2 1.70 8.52 -23.00
N ARG A 3 0.67 9.17 -23.54
CA ARG A 3 -0.38 9.83 -22.75
C ARG A 3 -1.16 8.74 -22.03
N LYS A 4 -0.76 8.41 -20.80
CA LYS A 4 -1.62 7.66 -19.88
C LYS A 4 -2.79 8.56 -19.53
N ASN A 5 -3.92 8.35 -20.19
CA ASN A 5 -5.17 9.00 -19.84
C ASN A 5 -5.50 8.62 -18.40
N THR A 6 -5.38 9.57 -17.48
CA THR A 6 -5.53 9.38 -16.05
C THR A 6 -6.87 8.71 -15.70
N LEU A 7 -7.91 9.00 -16.47
CA LEU A 7 -9.25 8.44 -16.30
C LEU A 7 -9.35 6.97 -16.75
N GLU A 8 -8.68 6.59 -17.83
CA GLU A 8 -8.62 5.17 -18.25
C GLU A 8 -7.84 4.32 -17.25
N TRP A 9 -6.81 4.91 -16.65
CA TRP A 9 -6.07 4.25 -15.58
C TRP A 9 -6.95 3.95 -14.36
N TYR A 10 -7.84 4.87 -13.96
CA TYR A 10 -8.81 4.62 -12.90
C TYR A 10 -9.87 3.58 -13.27
N LYS A 11 -10.31 3.52 -14.54
CA LYS A 11 -11.27 2.50 -15.01
C LYS A 11 -10.71 1.07 -14.97
N LEU A 12 -9.40 0.93 -15.12
CA LEU A 12 -8.71 -0.36 -15.07
C LEU A 12 -8.37 -0.82 -13.66
N LYS A 13 -8.46 0.06 -12.66
CA LYS A 13 -8.32 -0.35 -11.27
C LYS A 13 -9.61 -1.05 -10.84
N GLU A 14 -9.45 -2.22 -10.22
CA GLU A 14 -10.54 -2.83 -9.49
C GLU A 14 -11.04 -1.81 -8.46
N THR A 15 -12.33 -1.48 -8.53
CA THR A 15 -12.96 -0.65 -7.52
C THR A 15 -12.78 -1.35 -6.19
N PRO A 16 -12.24 -0.67 -5.16
CA PRO A 16 -12.19 -1.25 -3.83
C PRO A 16 -13.63 -1.62 -3.48
N MET A 17 -13.94 -2.91 -3.39
CA MET A 17 -15.21 -3.29 -2.82
C MET A 17 -15.25 -2.71 -1.41
N TYR A 18 -16.42 -2.28 -0.96
CA TYR A 18 -16.62 -1.86 0.43
C TYR A 18 -16.50 -3.11 1.30
N GLU A 19 -15.27 -3.58 1.49
CA GLU A 19 -14.99 -4.79 2.23
C GLU A 19 -15.07 -4.46 3.73
N ARG A 20 -15.64 -5.39 4.49
CA ARG A 20 -16.00 -5.25 5.91
C ARG A 20 -14.83 -4.89 6.86
N TRP A 21 -13.59 -4.97 6.36
CA TRP A 21 -12.35 -4.58 7.07
C TRP A 21 -12.02 -3.09 6.94
N TYR A 22 -12.84 -2.30 6.24
CA TYR A 22 -12.71 -0.84 6.18
C TYR A 22 -13.18 -0.22 7.49
N ASP A 23 -12.26 -0.03 8.44
CA ASP A 23 -12.49 0.70 9.69
C ASP A 23 -12.38 2.24 9.53
N GLY A 24 -12.11 2.71 8.30
CA GLY A 24 -11.81 4.11 8.02
C GLY A 24 -10.34 4.48 8.25
N SER A 25 -9.43 3.52 8.44
CA SER A 25 -8.00 3.79 8.44
C SER A 25 -7.57 4.26 7.04
N ASP A 26 -7.38 5.58 6.94
CA ASP A 26 -7.00 6.28 5.71
C ASP A 26 -5.75 5.68 5.04
N PHE A 27 -4.86 5.08 5.82
CA PHE A 27 -3.52 4.68 5.38
C PHE A 27 -3.50 3.63 4.26
N LEU A 28 -4.19 2.49 4.43
CA LEU A 28 -4.18 1.43 3.41
C LEU A 28 -4.95 1.84 2.16
N PHE A 29 -6.07 2.57 2.33
CA PHE A 29 -6.83 3.12 1.22
C PHE A 29 -5.98 4.12 0.43
N GLN A 30 -5.30 5.05 1.11
CA GLN A 30 -4.40 6.00 0.49
C GLN A 30 -3.26 5.31 -0.27
N ALA A 31 -2.68 4.24 0.28
CA ALA A 31 -1.66 3.46 -0.42
C ALA A 31 -2.22 2.77 -1.67
N ARG A 32 -3.36 2.08 -1.57
CA ARG A 32 -4.05 1.40 -2.69
C ARG A 32 -4.44 2.38 -3.80
N ALA A 33 -5.02 3.51 -3.42
CA ALA A 33 -5.43 4.57 -4.32
C ALA A 33 -4.22 5.29 -4.93
N GLN A 34 -3.01 5.06 -4.40
CA GLN A 34 -1.83 5.88 -4.68
C GLN A 34 -2.19 7.36 -4.48
N CYS A 35 -2.73 7.70 -3.32
CA CYS A 35 -2.93 9.07 -2.87
C CYS A 35 -2.28 9.40 -1.53
N MET A 36 -1.50 8.46 -0.99
CA MET A 36 -0.69 8.70 0.20
C MET A 36 0.29 9.85 -0.01
N ASP A 37 0.41 10.69 1.02
CA ASP A 37 1.32 11.84 1.07
C ASP A 37 2.75 11.39 1.37
N VAL A 38 3.36 10.69 0.42
CA VAL A 38 4.78 10.29 0.47
C VAL A 38 5.67 11.39 -0.08
N ASN A 39 6.91 11.53 0.42
CA ASN A 39 7.80 12.61 -0.01
C ASN A 39 8.04 12.64 -1.53
N GLU A 40 8.08 11.50 -2.23
CA GLU A 40 8.19 11.48 -3.70
C GLU A 40 7.10 12.34 -4.39
N ARG A 41 5.89 12.39 -3.82
CA ARG A 41 4.75 13.16 -4.33
C ARG A 41 4.78 14.60 -3.87
N ILE A 42 5.04 14.81 -2.58
CA ILE A 42 4.85 16.11 -1.94
C ILE A 42 6.12 16.97 -1.91
N TYR A 43 7.29 16.46 -2.31
CA TYR A 43 8.57 17.16 -2.14
C TYR A 43 8.58 18.60 -2.67
N ARG A 44 7.88 18.89 -3.77
CA ARG A 44 7.79 20.25 -4.34
C ARG A 44 7.10 21.25 -3.42
N TRP A 45 6.19 20.75 -2.58
CA TRP A 45 5.35 21.52 -1.67
C TRP A 45 5.78 21.34 -0.20
N SER A 46 6.67 20.40 0.08
CA SER A 46 7.24 20.16 1.41
C SER A 46 8.38 21.15 1.71
N GLU A 47 8.52 21.53 2.98
CA GLU A 47 9.62 22.40 3.43
C GLU A 47 11.01 21.80 3.18
N SER A 48 11.12 20.47 3.25
CA SER A 48 12.39 19.77 3.06
C SER A 48 12.88 19.73 1.61
N HIS A 49 12.00 19.98 0.64
CA HIS A 49 12.26 19.82 -0.80
C HIS A 49 12.93 18.51 -1.21
N SER A 50 12.83 17.47 -0.38
CA SER A 50 13.51 16.20 -0.55
C SER A 50 12.50 15.09 -0.78
N LYS A 51 12.83 14.16 -1.68
CA LYS A 51 12.06 12.93 -1.87
C LYS A 51 12.45 11.84 -0.90
N VAL A 52 13.58 12.00 -0.22
CA VAL A 52 14.19 10.96 0.62
C VAL A 52 13.30 10.66 1.81
N CYS A 53 13.18 9.38 2.16
CA CYS A 53 12.54 8.95 3.39
C CYS A 53 13.32 9.48 4.59
N GLN A 54 12.70 10.37 5.33
CA GLN A 54 13.30 10.96 6.54
C GLN A 54 13.25 10.01 7.74
N MET A 55 12.41 8.98 7.65
CA MET A 55 12.20 8.03 8.74
C MET A 55 13.32 6.98 8.80
N CYS A 56 13.94 6.66 7.66
CA CYS A 56 15.02 5.66 7.58
C CYS A 56 16.35 6.25 7.12
N ASP A 57 17.44 5.65 7.58
CA ASP A 57 18.79 6.12 7.29
C ASP A 57 19.35 5.55 5.97
N MET A 58 18.49 5.02 5.09
CA MET A 58 18.92 4.37 3.84
C MET A 58 19.12 5.35 2.69
N GLY A 59 18.61 6.59 2.81
CA GLY A 59 18.72 7.60 1.75
C GLY A 59 17.89 7.30 0.50
N GLU A 60 16.92 6.38 0.59
CA GLU A 60 16.01 6.03 -0.50
C GLU A 60 14.85 7.02 -0.60
N ASP A 61 14.28 7.18 -1.79
CA ASP A 61 13.08 7.98 -2.00
C ASP A 61 11.88 7.36 -1.26
N GLU A 62 11.12 8.18 -0.56
CA GLU A 62 9.88 7.76 0.10
C GLU A 62 8.77 7.62 -0.94
N THR A 63 8.60 6.40 -1.41
CA THR A 63 7.49 5.99 -2.26
C THR A 63 6.49 5.16 -1.44
N VAL A 64 5.29 4.94 -1.97
CA VAL A 64 4.32 4.02 -1.33
C VAL A 64 4.91 2.63 -1.18
N GLU A 65 5.69 2.17 -2.17
CA GLU A 65 6.36 0.87 -2.14
C GLU A 65 7.42 0.81 -1.04
N HIS A 66 8.25 1.85 -0.92
CA HIS A 66 9.23 1.94 0.15
C HIS A 66 8.53 1.87 1.53
N VAL A 67 7.51 2.71 1.77
CA VAL A 67 6.78 2.75 3.05
C VAL A 67 6.08 1.42 3.32
N MET A 68 5.42 0.83 2.32
CA MET A 68 4.58 -0.35 2.49
C MET A 68 5.32 -1.68 2.36
N LEU A 69 6.57 -1.74 1.87
CA LEU A 69 7.25 -3.01 1.65
C LEU A 69 8.64 -3.08 2.28
N GLU A 70 9.39 -1.99 2.31
CA GLU A 70 10.85 -2.03 2.47
C GLU A 70 11.35 -1.27 3.69
N CYS A 71 10.74 -0.13 4.01
CA CYS A 71 11.21 0.76 5.06
C CYS A 71 11.23 0.07 6.42
N LYS A 72 12.40 -0.07 7.04
CA LYS A 72 12.54 -0.74 8.34
C LYS A 72 11.78 -0.03 9.46
N LYS A 73 11.66 1.29 9.36
CA LYS A 73 11.06 2.12 10.43
C LYS A 73 9.54 2.03 10.47
N TYR A 74 8.91 1.79 9.32
CA TYR A 74 7.49 1.46 9.22
C TYR A 74 7.20 -0.03 9.43
N GLU A 75 8.19 -0.88 9.76
CA GLU A 75 7.97 -2.33 9.85
C GLU A 75 6.92 -2.70 10.91
N ARG A 76 6.95 -2.02 12.06
CA ARG A 76 5.98 -2.24 13.15
C ARG A 76 4.57 -1.88 12.71
N ASP A 77 4.38 -0.70 12.13
CA ASP A 77 3.06 -0.22 11.70
C ASP A 77 2.48 -1.14 10.62
N ARG A 78 3.33 -1.62 9.70
CA ARG A 78 2.94 -2.65 8.72
C ARG A 78 2.56 -3.98 9.38
N HIS A 79 3.23 -4.37 10.46
CA HIS A 79 2.91 -5.58 11.20
C HIS A 79 1.53 -5.46 11.87
N GLU A 80 1.28 -4.35 12.56
CA GLU A 80 -0.01 -4.08 13.22
C GLU A 80 -1.15 -4.04 12.20
N MET A 81 -0.97 -3.32 11.10
CA MET A 81 -1.93 -3.30 9.99
C MET A 81 -2.21 -4.70 9.46
N MET A 82 -1.18 -5.53 9.26
CA MET A 82 -1.36 -6.91 8.81
C MET A 82 -2.14 -7.76 9.83
N GLN A 83 -1.90 -7.59 11.12
CA GLN A 83 -2.64 -8.31 12.17
C GLN A 83 -4.12 -7.96 12.17
N VAL A 84 -4.45 -6.67 12.03
CA VAL A 84 -5.84 -6.21 11.91
C VAL A 84 -6.51 -6.84 10.70
N ILE A 85 -5.87 -6.78 9.54
CA ILE A 85 -6.40 -7.37 8.29
C ILE A 85 -6.63 -8.88 8.44
N LEU A 86 -5.68 -9.62 9.00
CA LEU A 86 -5.81 -11.06 9.20
C LEU A 86 -6.93 -11.41 10.20
N THR A 87 -7.13 -10.58 11.22
CA THR A 87 -8.18 -10.75 12.22
C THR A 87 -9.57 -10.47 11.64
N GLU A 88 -9.73 -9.35 10.92
CA GLU A 88 -11.00 -8.92 10.33
C GLU A 88 -11.42 -9.77 9.12
N LEU A 89 -10.47 -10.23 8.31
CA LEU A 89 -10.75 -11.15 7.19
C LEU A 89 -11.14 -12.56 7.65
N GLY A 90 -11.18 -12.83 8.95
CA GLY A 90 -11.70 -14.07 9.52
C GLY A 90 -10.96 -15.30 8.99
N HIS A 91 -9.64 -15.20 8.80
CA HIS A 91 -8.86 -16.32 8.29
C HIS A 91 -8.81 -17.45 9.32
N ASN A 92 -9.74 -18.40 9.14
CA ASN A 92 -9.59 -19.78 9.56
C ASN A 92 -8.21 -20.26 9.05
N ARG A 93 -7.40 -20.81 9.94
CA ARG A 93 -5.94 -20.93 9.83
C ARG A 93 -5.43 -21.76 8.64
N ASP A 94 -6.29 -22.34 7.81
CA ASP A 94 -5.94 -23.59 7.10
C ASP A 94 -5.77 -23.56 5.57
N GLU A 95 -6.15 -22.55 4.78
CA GLU A 95 -6.05 -22.72 3.30
C GLU A 95 -5.38 -21.59 2.48
N ARG A 96 -4.87 -20.51 3.07
CA ARG A 96 -4.15 -19.46 2.29
C ARG A 96 -2.79 -19.02 2.82
N VAL A 97 -2.30 -19.58 3.92
CA VAL A 97 -1.13 -19.05 4.64
C VAL A 97 0.19 -19.71 4.19
N LYS A 98 0.54 -19.54 2.91
CA LYS A 98 1.93 -19.70 2.43
C LYS A 98 2.51 -18.42 1.83
N LYS A 99 1.84 -17.29 2.01
CA LYS A 99 2.32 -15.99 1.55
C LYS A 99 3.12 -15.31 2.65
N THR A 100 4.31 -14.85 2.30
CA THR A 100 5.13 -13.95 3.11
C THR A 100 4.39 -12.62 3.35
N ARG A 101 4.79 -11.88 4.39
CA ARG A 101 4.22 -10.55 4.69
C ARG A 101 4.28 -9.62 3.49
N ARG A 102 5.38 -9.67 2.72
CA ARG A 102 5.57 -8.88 1.50
C ARG A 102 4.52 -9.24 0.43
N GLU A 103 4.32 -10.53 0.18
CA GLU A 103 3.33 -10.98 -0.81
C GLU A 103 1.90 -10.59 -0.43
N TRP A 104 1.57 -10.63 0.86
CA TRP A 104 0.29 -10.11 1.35
C TRP A 104 0.16 -8.62 1.09
N MET A 105 1.18 -7.82 1.37
CA MET A 105 1.13 -6.38 1.13
C MET A 105 1.06 -6.03 -0.36
N VAL A 106 1.75 -6.76 -1.24
CA VAL A 106 1.64 -6.58 -2.70
C VAL A 106 0.22 -6.91 -3.19
N LEU A 107 -0.39 -7.98 -2.67
CA LEU A 107 -1.78 -8.32 -2.95
C LEU A 107 -2.73 -7.22 -2.45
N LEU A 108 -2.53 -6.77 -1.22
CA LEU A 108 -3.30 -5.68 -0.63
C LEU A 108 -3.12 -4.40 -1.41
N LEU A 109 -1.95 -4.03 -1.92
CA LEU A 109 -1.80 -2.81 -2.71
C LEU A 109 -2.46 -2.90 -4.10
N GLY A 110 -3.02 -4.05 -4.49
CA GLY A 110 -3.59 -4.27 -5.82
C GLY A 110 -2.52 -4.25 -6.92
N GLN A 111 -1.25 -4.49 -6.55
CA GLN A 111 -0.13 -4.51 -7.48
C GLN A 111 -0.08 -5.81 -8.31
N VAL A 112 -0.82 -6.84 -7.90
CA VAL A 112 -0.99 -8.10 -8.66
C VAL A 112 -2.15 -7.95 -9.63
N LYS A 113 -1.88 -7.93 -10.93
CA LYS A 113 -2.92 -8.06 -11.95
C LYS A 113 -3.43 -9.51 -11.98
N GLY A 114 -4.65 -9.76 -11.50
CA GLY A 114 -5.47 -10.91 -11.92
C GLY A 114 -5.50 -12.17 -11.05
N GLN A 115 -5.48 -12.12 -9.70
CA GLN A 115 -5.61 -13.33 -8.87
C GLN A 115 -6.57 -13.25 -7.67
N LEU A 116 -7.58 -12.38 -7.70
CA LEU A 116 -8.70 -12.46 -6.76
C LEU A 116 -9.99 -12.73 -7.52
N ARG A 117 -10.16 -13.98 -7.98
CA ARG A 117 -11.49 -14.55 -8.23
C ARG A 117 -11.87 -15.42 -7.03
N PRO A 118 -13.00 -15.15 -6.35
CA PRO A 118 -13.88 -16.20 -5.85
C PRO A 118 -14.43 -17.05 -7.01
#